data_AF-A0A4Q7KIL7-F1
#
_entry.id   AF-A0A4Q7KIL7-F1
#
_cell.length_a   1.000
_cell.length_b   1.000
_cell.length_c   1.000
_cell.angle_alpha   90.00
_cell.angle_beta   90.00
_cell.angle_gamma   90.00
#
_symmetry.space_group_name_H-M   'P 1'
#
loop_
_entity.id
_entity.type
_entity.pdbx_description
1 polymer ?
#
loop_
_entity_poly.entity_id
_entity_poly.type
_entity_poly.pdbx_seq_one_letter_code
_entity_poly.pdbx_strand_id
1 'polypeptide(L)'
;MLSYKSVYNAPVDQLKAAVDKWNEMVGKLKGLGPDLRSDVKAPLSGWAGKDATAARTFMDKAGKEFDDVVKEATGVRDLLNETQTRLREARDEIRRLGDQEIPSKGLKIDDEGKVVSLHPSRFAPGASINEELKKSKQLAAAYQLRVDRLRVKATEVDKTAAWELHVSLNGKNGDFTGLKHNGLGAAWKAGSENNFAALQNFMFNEMKGNLNTKEFAELRKLFASDNPFDRAKGYKMWYDLVHNNSVWDHKEELQKMLGIDTKSELYQKIPGQNKQAFYDIWSNLHYGYVGAGAGIPPDRLEQGATLDKQIPGAEKFVGKSDVGDEITVRKGIELYQKYGPNMTQQQFQSEVNKMLQDMERRGAPQIKPG
;
A
#
# COMPACT_ATOMS: atom_id res chain seq x y z
N MET A 1 4.03 0.63 11.23
CA MET A 1 4.02 -0.71 10.61
C MET A 1 4.18 -1.75 11.71
N LEU A 2 3.43 -2.85 11.65
CA LEU A 2 3.54 -3.97 12.60
C LEU A 2 4.95 -4.59 12.57
N SER A 3 5.42 -5.04 13.73
CA SER A 3 6.70 -5.75 13.82
C SER A 3 6.60 -7.16 13.23
N TYR A 4 7.72 -7.75 12.83
CA TYR A 4 7.77 -9.16 12.42
C TYR A 4 7.13 -10.06 13.48
N LYS A 5 7.56 -9.88 14.74
CA LYS A 5 7.03 -10.64 15.88
C LYS A 5 5.52 -10.47 16.06
N SER A 6 4.99 -9.27 15.85
CA SER A 6 3.54 -9.01 15.94
C SER A 6 2.76 -9.80 14.88
N VAL A 7 3.23 -9.83 13.63
CA VAL A 7 2.57 -10.59 12.56
C VAL A 7 2.75 -12.08 12.76
N TYR A 8 3.95 -12.52 13.13
CA TYR A 8 4.26 -13.94 13.40
C TYR A 8 3.39 -14.52 14.53
N ASN A 9 3.12 -13.72 15.56
CA ASN A 9 2.33 -14.12 16.73
C ASN A 9 0.90 -13.59 16.70
N ALA A 10 0.41 -13.14 15.55
CA ALA A 10 -0.91 -12.54 15.45
C ALA A 10 -1.99 -13.49 16.03
N PRO A 11 -2.85 -13.02 16.95
CA PRO A 11 -3.84 -13.85 17.64
C PRO A 11 -5.09 -14.08 16.76
N VAL A 12 -4.90 -14.52 15.51
CA VAL A 12 -5.99 -14.62 14.52
C VAL A 12 -7.05 -15.66 14.90
N ASP A 13 -6.73 -16.58 15.80
CA ASP A 13 -7.67 -17.56 16.35
C ASP A 13 -8.59 -16.90 17.40
N GLN A 14 -8.09 -15.93 18.16
CA GLN A 14 -8.93 -15.11 19.05
C GLN A 14 -9.85 -14.20 18.24
N LEU A 15 -9.34 -13.62 17.15
CA LEU A 15 -10.16 -12.83 16.22
C LEU A 15 -11.24 -13.70 15.56
N LYS A 16 -10.92 -14.95 15.21
CA LYS A 16 -11.92 -15.92 14.72
C LYS A 16 -13.00 -16.22 15.78
N ALA A 17 -12.61 -16.43 17.03
CA ALA A 17 -13.57 -16.62 18.11
C ALA A 17 -14.47 -15.39 18.32
N ALA A 18 -13.94 -14.17 18.11
CA ALA A 18 -14.76 -12.96 18.13
C ALA A 18 -15.75 -12.91 16.96
N VAL A 19 -15.34 -13.28 15.75
CA VAL A 19 -16.22 -13.42 14.59
C VAL A 19 -17.35 -14.42 14.85
N ASP A 20 -17.04 -15.56 15.48
CA ASP A 20 -18.03 -16.58 15.81
C ASP A 20 -19.07 -16.06 16.81
N LYS A 21 -18.64 -15.33 17.84
CA LYS A 21 -19.54 -14.66 18.79
C LYS A 21 -20.44 -13.63 18.09
N TRP A 22 -19.91 -12.85 17.15
CA TRP A 22 -20.70 -11.94 16.35
C TRP A 22 -21.72 -12.67 15.48
N ASN A 23 -21.34 -13.82 14.91
CA ASN A 23 -22.26 -14.64 14.14
C ASN A 23 -23.41 -15.18 14.98
N GLU A 24 -23.12 -15.65 16.21
CA GLU A 24 -24.17 -16.05 17.18
C GLU A 24 -25.08 -14.88 17.53
N MET A 25 -24.52 -13.67 17.76
CA MET A 25 -25.29 -12.46 18.05
C MET A 25 -26.23 -12.12 16.90
N VAL A 26 -25.74 -12.12 15.66
CA VAL A 26 -26.57 -11.91 14.46
C VAL A 26 -27.70 -12.93 14.39
N GLY A 27 -27.44 -14.20 14.70
CA GLY A 27 -28.45 -15.25 14.76
C GLY A 27 -29.57 -14.95 15.77
N LYS A 28 -29.21 -14.50 16.97
CA LYS A 28 -30.17 -14.12 18.02
C LYS A 28 -30.99 -12.89 17.63
N LEU A 29 -30.34 -11.86 17.06
CA LEU A 29 -31.01 -10.62 16.67
C LEU A 29 -32.00 -10.80 15.51
N LYS A 30 -31.70 -11.70 14.57
CA LYS A 30 -32.55 -11.98 13.39
C LYS A 30 -33.98 -12.42 13.73
N GLY A 31 -34.18 -13.07 14.87
CA GLY A 31 -35.51 -13.51 15.31
C GLY A 31 -36.37 -12.38 15.87
N LEU A 32 -35.76 -11.42 16.56
CA LEU A 32 -36.50 -10.44 17.38
C LEU A 32 -37.48 -9.56 16.58
N GLY A 33 -37.08 -9.10 15.40
CA GLY A 33 -37.94 -8.30 14.52
C GLY A 33 -39.17 -9.09 14.01
N PRO A 34 -38.97 -10.28 13.41
CA PRO A 34 -40.03 -11.21 13.09
C PRO A 34 -40.93 -11.57 14.28
N ASP A 35 -40.37 -11.96 15.41
CA ASP A 35 -41.13 -12.38 16.60
C ASP A 35 -42.00 -11.24 17.15
N LEU A 36 -41.48 -10.00 17.17
CA LEU A 36 -42.29 -8.83 17.52
C LEU A 36 -43.51 -8.68 16.59
N ARG A 37 -43.34 -8.93 15.30
CA ARG A 37 -44.42 -8.80 14.30
C ARG A 37 -45.43 -9.94 14.42
N SER A 38 -44.98 -11.18 14.54
CA SER A 38 -45.84 -12.36 14.57
C SER A 38 -46.52 -12.57 15.91
N ASP A 39 -45.79 -12.40 17.01
CA ASP A 39 -46.23 -12.89 18.33
C ASP A 39 -46.84 -11.76 19.17
N VAL A 40 -46.49 -10.51 18.87
CA VAL A 40 -47.01 -9.34 19.60
C VAL A 40 -47.93 -8.52 18.71
N LYS A 41 -47.48 -8.08 17.54
CA LYS A 41 -48.25 -7.16 16.69
C LYS A 41 -49.48 -7.83 16.06
N ALA A 42 -49.34 -9.03 15.50
CA ALA A 42 -50.43 -9.69 14.78
C ALA A 42 -51.64 -10.08 15.69
N PRO A 43 -51.45 -10.62 16.91
CA PRO A 43 -52.56 -10.92 17.82
C PRO A 43 -53.36 -9.68 18.24
N LEU A 44 -52.74 -8.50 18.20
CA LEU A 44 -53.40 -7.22 18.51
C LEU A 44 -54.18 -6.63 17.34
N SER A 45 -54.34 -7.33 16.21
CA SER A 45 -55.05 -6.84 15.02
C SER A 45 -56.51 -6.43 15.27
N GLY A 46 -57.20 -7.08 16.22
CA GLY A 46 -58.58 -6.74 16.59
C GLY A 46 -58.74 -5.46 17.43
N TRP A 47 -57.66 -4.92 18.01
CA TRP A 47 -57.72 -3.74 18.86
C TRP A 47 -57.84 -2.45 18.03
N ALA A 48 -58.85 -1.60 18.30
CA ALA A 48 -59.10 -0.38 17.53
C ALA A 48 -59.08 0.88 18.40
N GLY A 49 -58.93 2.04 17.77
CA GLY A 49 -58.87 3.34 18.44
C GLY A 49 -57.48 4.00 18.34
N LYS A 50 -57.39 5.23 18.85
CA LYS A 50 -56.17 6.05 18.74
C LYS A 50 -54.96 5.41 19.42
N ASP A 51 -55.18 4.79 20.59
CA ASP A 51 -54.12 4.10 21.34
C ASP A 51 -53.60 2.86 20.60
N ALA A 52 -54.49 2.11 19.95
CA ALA A 52 -54.12 0.96 19.13
C ALA A 52 -53.24 1.39 17.94
N THR A 53 -53.58 2.50 17.29
CA THR A 53 -52.78 3.07 16.20
C THR A 53 -51.40 3.53 16.68
N ALA A 54 -51.34 4.20 17.83
CA ALA A 54 -50.08 4.64 18.42
C ALA A 54 -49.18 3.43 18.77
N ALA A 55 -49.74 2.40 19.40
CA ALA A 55 -49.01 1.18 19.76
C ALA A 55 -48.47 0.44 18.54
N ARG A 56 -49.27 0.26 17.47
CA ARG A 56 -48.81 -0.36 16.21
C ARG A 56 -47.70 0.44 15.53
N THR A 57 -47.83 1.77 15.52
CA THR A 57 -46.79 2.65 14.97
C THR A 57 -45.48 2.51 15.75
N PHE A 58 -45.54 2.41 17.08
CA PHE A 58 -44.37 2.13 17.91
C PHE A 58 -43.77 0.75 17.61
N MET A 59 -44.58 -0.30 17.55
CA MET A 59 -44.13 -1.65 17.22
C MET A 59 -43.48 -1.73 15.82
N ASP A 60 -44.00 -0.97 14.85
CA ASP A 60 -43.38 -0.88 13.52
C ASP A 60 -41.99 -0.24 13.56
N LYS A 61 -41.83 0.84 14.34
CA LYS A 61 -40.53 1.47 14.55
C LYS A 61 -39.57 0.52 15.25
N ALA A 62 -39.99 -0.11 16.35
CA ALA A 62 -39.17 -1.08 17.07
C ALA A 62 -38.78 -2.28 16.19
N GLY A 63 -39.69 -2.79 15.36
CA GLY A 63 -39.40 -3.84 14.39
C GLY A 63 -38.36 -3.41 13.36
N LYS A 64 -38.41 -2.16 12.90
CA LYS A 64 -37.39 -1.60 12.02
C LYS A 64 -36.02 -1.48 12.71
N GLU A 65 -35.98 -1.02 13.95
CA GLU A 65 -34.73 -0.96 14.73
C GLU A 65 -34.10 -2.36 14.89
N PHE A 66 -34.91 -3.41 15.05
CA PHE A 66 -34.42 -4.79 15.04
C PHE A 66 -33.84 -5.22 13.69
N ASP A 67 -34.44 -4.79 12.58
CA ASP A 67 -33.88 -5.08 11.25
C ASP A 67 -32.55 -4.32 11.03
N ASP A 68 -32.46 -3.08 11.51
CA ASP A 68 -31.30 -2.23 11.33
C ASP A 68 -30.12 -2.66 12.22
N VAL A 69 -30.36 -3.10 13.46
CA VAL A 69 -29.30 -3.71 14.30
C VAL A 69 -28.79 -5.02 13.70
N VAL A 70 -29.65 -5.81 13.04
CA VAL A 70 -29.22 -7.02 12.33
C VAL A 70 -28.27 -6.65 11.19
N LYS A 71 -28.57 -5.60 10.41
CA LYS A 71 -27.68 -5.13 9.33
C LYS A 71 -26.32 -4.69 9.87
N GLU A 72 -26.31 -3.93 10.96
CA GLU A 72 -25.08 -3.45 11.58
C GLU A 72 -24.24 -4.58 12.15
N ALA A 73 -24.83 -5.47 12.95
CA ALA A 73 -24.13 -6.63 13.50
C ALA A 73 -23.60 -7.56 12.39
N THR A 74 -24.35 -7.72 11.29
CA THR A 74 -23.91 -8.47 10.11
C THR A 74 -22.69 -7.82 9.46
N GLY A 75 -22.73 -6.50 9.25
CA GLY A 75 -21.61 -5.76 8.68
C GLY A 75 -20.35 -5.86 9.53
N VAL A 76 -20.46 -5.65 10.85
CA VAL A 76 -19.32 -5.79 11.79
C VAL A 76 -18.75 -7.20 11.73
N ARG A 77 -19.59 -8.24 11.78
CA ARG A 77 -19.15 -9.64 11.64
C ARG A 77 -18.36 -9.85 10.35
N ASP A 78 -18.89 -9.38 9.22
CA ASP A 78 -18.30 -9.63 7.91
C ASP A 78 -16.96 -8.92 7.74
N LEU A 79 -16.86 -7.66 8.18
CA LEU A 79 -15.61 -6.91 8.22
C LEU A 79 -14.56 -7.64 9.06
N LEU A 80 -14.92 -8.04 10.30
CA LEU A 80 -14.01 -8.77 11.18
C LEU A 80 -13.59 -10.13 10.59
N ASN A 81 -14.48 -10.82 9.89
CA ASN A 81 -14.17 -12.09 9.24
C ASN A 81 -13.19 -11.92 8.07
N GLU A 82 -13.35 -10.86 7.27
CA GLU A 82 -12.41 -10.52 6.22
C GLU A 82 -11.04 -10.14 6.80
N THR A 83 -11.01 -9.30 7.84
CA THR A 83 -9.80 -8.95 8.60
C THR A 83 -9.10 -10.19 9.16
N GLN A 84 -9.86 -11.11 9.76
CA GLN A 84 -9.36 -12.37 10.30
C GLN A 84 -8.67 -13.20 9.23
N THR A 85 -9.31 -13.35 8.07
CA THR A 85 -8.81 -14.13 6.96
C THR A 85 -7.48 -13.58 6.44
N ARG A 86 -7.43 -12.27 6.15
CA ARG A 86 -6.22 -11.63 5.60
C ARG A 86 -5.06 -11.60 6.61
N LEU A 87 -5.32 -11.39 7.90
CA LEU A 87 -4.29 -11.46 8.94
C LEU A 87 -3.79 -12.89 9.15
N ARG A 88 -4.65 -13.90 9.06
CA ARG A 88 -4.26 -15.31 9.12
C ARG A 88 -3.32 -15.66 7.97
N GLU A 89 -3.67 -15.29 6.74
CA GLU A 89 -2.81 -15.50 5.57
C GLU A 89 -1.43 -14.86 5.75
N ALA A 90 -1.39 -13.60 6.21
CA ALA A 90 -0.13 -12.91 6.46
C ALA A 90 0.73 -13.60 7.53
N ARG A 91 0.12 -14.04 8.65
CA ARG A 91 0.79 -14.78 9.72
C ARG A 91 1.32 -16.13 9.23
N ASP A 92 0.49 -16.89 8.51
CA ASP A 92 0.86 -18.23 8.09
C ASP A 92 1.98 -18.18 7.04
N GLU A 93 1.96 -17.19 6.15
CA GLU A 93 3.06 -16.97 5.22
C GLU A 93 4.34 -16.48 5.92
N ILE A 94 4.25 -15.58 6.89
CA ILE A 94 5.46 -15.07 7.59
C ILE A 94 6.14 -16.17 8.42
N ARG A 95 5.35 -17.09 8.98
CA ARG A 95 5.85 -18.32 9.63
C ARG A 95 6.52 -19.24 8.63
N ARG A 96 5.88 -19.51 7.50
CA ARG A 96 6.46 -20.33 6.42
C ARG A 96 7.79 -19.76 5.91
N LEU A 97 7.90 -18.43 5.80
CA LEU A 97 9.15 -17.76 5.45
C LEU A 97 10.23 -17.99 6.52
N GLY A 98 9.92 -17.68 7.78
CA GLY A 98 10.89 -17.72 8.88
C GLY A 98 11.33 -19.14 9.24
N ASP A 99 10.40 -20.09 9.24
CA ASP A 99 10.62 -21.44 9.78
C ASP A 99 11.13 -22.42 8.72
N GLN A 100 10.87 -22.15 7.44
CA GLN A 100 11.13 -23.12 6.37
C GLN A 100 11.94 -22.51 5.23
N GLU A 101 11.41 -21.49 4.56
CA GLU A 101 12.01 -21.01 3.31
C GLU A 101 13.39 -20.36 3.52
N ILE A 102 13.47 -19.36 4.39
CA ILE A 102 14.71 -18.61 4.64
C ILE A 102 15.82 -19.55 5.14
N PRO A 103 15.58 -20.43 6.15
CA PRO A 103 16.57 -21.43 6.56
C PRO A 103 16.99 -22.39 5.43
N SER A 104 16.05 -22.85 4.59
CA SER A 104 16.35 -23.78 3.48
C SER A 104 17.30 -23.19 2.42
N LYS A 105 17.38 -21.85 2.34
CA LYS A 105 18.27 -21.12 1.43
C LYS A 105 19.61 -20.76 2.06
N GLY A 106 19.90 -21.24 3.26
CA GLY A 106 21.13 -20.88 3.96
C GLY A 106 21.15 -19.40 4.38
N LEU A 107 19.98 -18.86 4.73
CA LEU A 107 19.82 -17.52 5.30
C LEU A 107 19.29 -17.64 6.74
N LYS A 108 19.34 -16.54 7.49
CA LYS A 108 18.71 -16.44 8.82
C LYS A 108 17.82 -15.21 8.88
N ILE A 109 16.70 -15.30 9.59
CA ILE A 109 15.92 -14.16 10.03
C ILE A 109 16.16 -13.94 11.53
N ASP A 110 16.39 -12.70 11.96
CA ASP A 110 16.49 -12.37 13.39
C ASP A 110 15.11 -12.01 14.00
N ASP A 111 15.10 -11.75 15.30
CA ASP A 111 13.88 -11.52 16.07
C ASP A 111 13.17 -10.21 15.67
N GLU A 112 13.91 -9.28 15.07
CA GLU A 112 13.41 -8.03 14.49
C GLU A 112 12.82 -8.23 13.07
N GLY A 113 13.03 -9.40 12.47
CA GLY A 113 12.58 -9.74 11.13
C GLY A 113 13.57 -9.39 10.02
N LYS A 114 14.84 -9.18 10.35
CA LYS A 114 15.89 -8.88 9.38
C LYS A 114 16.49 -10.17 8.83
N VAL A 115 16.53 -10.27 7.51
CA VAL A 115 17.10 -11.40 6.80
C VAL A 115 18.58 -11.16 6.53
N VAL A 116 19.42 -12.07 7.00
CA VAL A 116 20.88 -11.99 6.90
C VAL A 116 21.46 -13.24 6.24
N SER A 117 22.56 -13.04 5.51
CA SER A 117 23.36 -14.11 4.93
C SER A 117 24.08 -14.92 6.01
N LEU A 118 24.23 -16.23 5.83
CA LEU A 118 25.02 -17.08 6.72
C LEU A 118 26.54 -16.91 6.50
N HIS A 119 27.31 -17.37 7.48
CA HIS A 119 28.77 -17.23 7.55
C HIS A 119 29.50 -17.88 6.34
N PRO A 120 30.61 -17.30 5.84
CA PRO A 120 31.35 -17.81 4.68
C PRO A 120 31.82 -19.26 4.76
N SER A 121 31.92 -19.81 5.97
CA SER A 121 32.28 -21.21 6.21
C SER A 121 31.27 -22.23 5.67
N ARG A 122 30.12 -21.79 5.15
CA ARG A 122 29.11 -22.66 4.50
C ARG A 122 29.21 -22.70 2.97
N PHE A 123 30.13 -21.94 2.37
CA PHE A 123 30.33 -21.96 0.92
C PHE A 123 31.09 -23.21 0.47
N ALA A 124 30.82 -23.66 -0.76
CA ALA A 124 31.49 -24.82 -1.33
C ALA A 124 33.02 -24.59 -1.42
N PRO A 125 33.85 -25.63 -1.19
CA PRO A 125 35.29 -25.53 -1.36
C PRO A 125 35.66 -25.04 -2.78
N GLY A 126 36.50 -24.01 -2.86
CA GLY A 126 36.93 -23.41 -4.13
C GLY A 126 35.98 -22.35 -4.73
N ALA A 127 34.85 -22.06 -4.10
CA ALA A 127 33.95 -20.99 -4.55
C ALA A 127 34.56 -19.60 -4.30
N SER A 128 34.30 -18.67 -5.23
CA SER A 128 34.66 -17.25 -5.04
C SER A 128 33.82 -16.66 -3.91
N ILE A 129 34.46 -16.43 -2.74
CA ILE A 129 33.81 -15.88 -1.55
C ILE A 129 33.07 -14.57 -1.87
N ASN A 130 33.66 -13.71 -2.70
CA ASN A 130 33.06 -12.43 -3.07
C ASN A 130 31.79 -12.59 -3.90
N GLU A 131 31.78 -13.53 -4.85
CA GLU A 131 30.60 -13.79 -5.68
C GLU A 131 29.48 -14.47 -4.89
N GLU A 132 29.81 -15.43 -4.04
CA GLU A 132 28.84 -16.12 -3.19
C GLU A 132 28.24 -15.19 -2.14
N LEU A 133 29.04 -14.31 -1.52
CA LEU A 133 28.52 -13.25 -0.64
C LEU A 133 27.60 -12.30 -1.39
N LYS A 134 27.93 -11.93 -2.63
CA LYS A 134 27.06 -11.07 -3.45
C LYS A 134 25.72 -11.74 -3.72
N LYS A 135 25.71 -12.99 -4.18
CA LYS A 135 24.47 -13.77 -4.42
C LYS A 135 23.65 -13.94 -3.15
N SER A 136 24.29 -14.29 -2.03
CA SER A 136 23.63 -14.47 -0.74
C SER A 136 23.01 -13.16 -0.23
N LYS A 137 23.70 -12.03 -0.39
CA LYS A 137 23.15 -10.70 -0.05
C LYS A 137 21.93 -10.34 -0.92
N GLN A 138 22.00 -10.61 -2.22
CA GLN A 138 20.86 -10.39 -3.13
C GLN A 138 19.66 -11.26 -2.76
N LEU A 139 19.89 -12.53 -2.41
CA LEU A 139 18.84 -13.44 -1.97
C LEU A 139 18.25 -13.03 -0.61
N ALA A 140 19.09 -12.61 0.34
CA ALA A 140 18.65 -12.06 1.62
C ALA A 140 17.79 -10.81 1.42
N ALA A 141 18.18 -9.89 0.54
CA ALA A 141 17.38 -8.71 0.20
C ALA A 141 16.01 -9.11 -0.40
N ALA A 142 15.97 -10.09 -1.30
CA ALA A 142 14.71 -10.58 -1.87
C ALA A 142 13.77 -11.17 -0.80
N TYR A 143 14.30 -11.93 0.16
CA TYR A 143 13.51 -12.45 1.28
C TYR A 143 13.11 -11.36 2.28
N GLN A 144 13.98 -10.36 2.52
CA GLN A 144 13.65 -9.19 3.34
C GLN A 144 12.42 -8.47 2.79
N LEU A 145 12.39 -8.22 1.48
CA LEU A 145 11.23 -7.61 0.82
C LEU A 145 9.95 -8.43 1.04
N ARG A 146 10.01 -9.76 0.94
CA ARG A 146 8.85 -10.63 1.21
C ARG A 146 8.35 -10.51 2.64
N VAL A 147 9.25 -10.48 3.63
CA VAL A 147 8.90 -10.28 5.05
C VAL A 147 8.26 -8.92 5.26
N ASP A 148 8.84 -7.86 4.71
CA ASP A 148 8.31 -6.51 4.86
C ASP A 148 6.95 -6.34 4.18
N ARG A 149 6.73 -6.96 3.02
CA ARG A 149 5.40 -6.98 2.35
C ARG A 149 4.32 -7.56 3.26
N LEU A 150 4.59 -8.68 3.92
CA LEU A 150 3.61 -9.30 4.84
C LEU A 150 3.32 -8.42 6.06
N ARG A 151 4.34 -7.74 6.58
CA ARG A 151 4.19 -6.78 7.68
C ARG A 151 3.33 -5.60 7.30
N VAL A 152 3.50 -5.09 6.08
CA VAL A 152 2.71 -3.97 5.61
C VAL A 152 1.28 -4.40 5.30
N LYS A 153 1.08 -5.51 4.57
CA LYS A 153 -0.25 -6.08 4.33
C LYS A 153 -1.04 -6.25 5.64
N ALA A 154 -0.41 -6.82 6.67
CA ALA A 154 -1.05 -6.97 7.98
C ALA A 154 -1.36 -5.62 8.65
N THR A 155 -0.48 -4.62 8.50
CA THR A 155 -0.70 -3.26 9.05
C THR A 155 -1.90 -2.58 8.40
N GLU A 156 -2.02 -2.69 7.08
CA GLU A 156 -3.09 -2.00 6.32
C GLU A 156 -4.45 -2.65 6.55
N VAL A 157 -4.49 -3.98 6.65
CA VAL A 157 -5.71 -4.71 7.05
C VAL A 157 -6.17 -4.28 8.44
N ASP A 158 -5.25 -4.20 9.41
CA ASP A 158 -5.55 -3.78 10.79
C ASP A 158 -6.08 -2.33 10.85
N LYS A 159 -5.36 -1.39 10.22
CA LYS A 159 -5.76 0.03 10.19
C LYS A 159 -7.06 0.28 9.45
N THR A 160 -7.28 -0.38 8.31
CA THR A 160 -8.50 -0.21 7.51
C THR A 160 -9.71 -0.70 8.28
N ALA A 161 -9.60 -1.86 8.94
CA ALA A 161 -10.66 -2.39 9.79
C ALA A 161 -10.97 -1.45 10.96
N ALA A 162 -9.94 -0.97 11.65
CA ALA A 162 -10.10 -0.04 12.77
C ALA A 162 -10.76 1.29 12.33
N TRP A 163 -10.35 1.82 11.17
CA TRP A 163 -10.94 3.04 10.60
C TRP A 163 -12.41 2.83 10.24
N GLU A 164 -12.75 1.74 9.55
CA GLU A 164 -14.13 1.44 9.14
C GLU A 164 -15.05 1.31 10.36
N LEU A 165 -14.62 0.57 11.39
CA LEU A 165 -15.35 0.47 12.65
C LEU A 165 -15.53 1.85 13.29
N HIS A 166 -14.48 2.67 13.30
CA HIS A 166 -14.55 4.02 13.87
C HIS A 166 -15.54 4.93 13.12
N VAL A 167 -15.48 4.97 11.79
CA VAL A 167 -16.35 5.86 11.00
C VAL A 167 -17.80 5.39 10.96
N SER A 168 -18.04 4.08 11.03
CA SER A 168 -19.38 3.49 11.01
C SER A 168 -20.08 3.59 12.36
N LEU A 169 -19.35 3.44 13.47
CA LEU A 169 -19.94 3.38 14.81
C LEU A 169 -20.00 4.74 15.55
N ASN A 170 -19.40 5.81 15.00
CA ASN A 170 -19.40 7.15 15.61
C ASN A 170 -20.58 8.06 15.17
N GLY A 171 -21.72 7.49 14.78
CA GLY A 171 -22.94 8.23 14.46
C GLY A 171 -23.59 8.87 15.70
N LYS A 172 -23.89 10.17 15.64
CA LYS A 172 -24.29 11.02 16.79
C LYS A 172 -25.65 10.72 17.46
N ASN A 173 -26.45 9.75 17.02
CA ASN A 173 -27.87 9.71 17.42
C ASN A 173 -28.37 8.36 17.98
N GLY A 174 -27.51 7.37 18.20
CA GLY A 174 -27.94 6.08 18.77
C GLY A 174 -28.81 5.22 17.84
N ASP A 175 -28.90 5.56 16.56
CA ASP A 175 -29.56 4.76 15.52
C ASP A 175 -28.60 3.72 14.94
N PHE A 176 -29.11 2.51 14.69
CA PHE A 176 -28.38 1.48 13.97
C PHE A 176 -28.41 1.76 12.47
N THR A 177 -27.23 1.87 11.83
CA THR A 177 -27.16 2.34 10.42
C THR A 177 -26.32 1.47 9.49
N GLY A 178 -25.83 0.33 9.97
CA GLY A 178 -24.98 -0.55 9.15
C GLY A 178 -23.57 0.02 8.97
N LEU A 179 -22.69 -0.74 8.31
CA LEU A 179 -21.39 -0.21 7.90
C LEU A 179 -21.55 0.85 6.80
N LYS A 180 -20.73 1.91 6.87
CA LYS A 180 -20.64 2.95 5.84
C LYS A 180 -20.04 2.40 4.55
N HIS A 181 -19.09 1.48 4.66
CA HIS A 181 -18.46 0.87 3.50
C HIS A 181 -18.50 -0.66 3.60
N ASN A 182 -18.85 -1.30 2.49
CA ASN A 182 -19.02 -2.75 2.45
C ASN A 182 -17.66 -3.46 2.32
N GLY A 183 -17.14 -3.95 3.45
CA GLY A 183 -15.88 -4.71 3.52
C GLY A 183 -14.62 -3.86 3.44
N LEU A 184 -13.45 -4.51 3.57
CA LEU A 184 -12.16 -3.81 3.65
C LEU A 184 -11.82 -3.07 2.35
N GLY A 185 -12.14 -3.63 1.18
CA GLY A 185 -11.84 -2.98 -0.10
C GLY A 185 -12.57 -1.65 -0.30
N ALA A 186 -13.85 -1.58 0.08
CA ALA A 186 -14.62 -0.34 -0.01
C ALA A 186 -14.15 0.67 1.05
N ALA A 187 -13.89 0.22 2.27
CA ALA A 187 -13.35 1.04 3.35
C ALA A 187 -11.98 1.63 2.96
N TRP A 188 -11.10 0.82 2.39
CA TRP A 188 -9.80 1.25 1.89
C TRP A 188 -9.94 2.32 0.80
N LYS A 189 -10.82 2.12 -0.20
CA LYS A 189 -11.08 3.11 -1.26
C LYS A 189 -11.63 4.42 -0.68
N ALA A 190 -12.43 4.36 0.36
CA ALA A 190 -12.99 5.53 1.02
C ALA A 190 -11.96 6.28 1.88
N GLY A 191 -11.05 5.57 2.56
CA GLY A 191 -9.93 6.15 3.30
C GLY A 191 -8.80 6.72 2.41
N SER A 192 -8.80 6.40 1.11
CA SER A 192 -7.68 6.67 0.17
C SER A 192 -7.33 8.14 -0.11
N GLU A 193 -8.20 9.11 0.19
CA GLU A 193 -7.87 10.54 0.07
C GLU A 193 -6.74 10.94 1.03
N ASN A 194 -6.71 10.34 2.23
CA ASN A 194 -5.61 10.48 3.17
C ASN A 194 -4.34 9.77 2.66
N ASN A 195 -4.48 8.73 1.83
CA ASN A 195 -3.36 7.98 1.27
C ASN A 195 -2.67 8.75 0.13
N PHE A 196 -3.40 9.51 -0.69
CA PHE A 196 -2.79 10.35 -1.72
C PHE A 196 -1.87 11.40 -1.09
N ALA A 197 -2.34 12.11 -0.06
CA ALA A 197 -1.53 13.09 0.67
C ALA A 197 -0.36 12.43 1.42
N ALA A 198 -0.58 11.26 2.04
CA ALA A 198 0.47 10.52 2.72
C ALA A 198 1.59 10.07 1.76
N LEU A 199 1.23 9.55 0.59
CA LEU A 199 2.20 9.15 -0.43
C LEU A 199 2.93 10.33 -1.04
N GLN A 200 2.22 11.42 -1.32
CA GLN A 200 2.84 12.66 -1.75
C GLN A 200 3.89 13.15 -0.72
N ASN A 201 3.56 13.09 0.57
CA ASN A 201 4.49 13.47 1.64
C ASN A 201 5.66 12.49 1.76
N PHE A 202 5.42 11.18 1.67
CA PHE A 202 6.47 10.18 1.67
C PHE A 202 7.45 10.39 0.52
N MET A 203 6.94 10.52 -0.71
CA MET A 203 7.78 10.71 -1.89
C MET A 203 8.56 12.02 -1.85
N PHE A 204 7.96 13.09 -1.32
CA PHE A 204 8.68 14.33 -1.07
C PHE A 204 9.88 14.10 -0.16
N ASN A 205 9.69 13.39 0.95
CA ASN A 205 10.75 13.08 1.90
C ASN A 205 11.81 12.15 1.29
N GLU A 206 11.42 11.11 0.54
CA GLU A 206 12.36 10.21 -0.15
C GLU A 206 13.23 10.94 -1.15
N MET A 207 12.64 11.80 -1.98
CA MET A 207 13.38 12.62 -2.93
C MET A 207 14.41 13.49 -2.20
N LYS A 208 13.99 14.19 -1.15
CA LYS A 208 14.86 15.10 -0.39
C LYS A 208 15.91 14.34 0.41
N GLY A 209 15.55 13.20 0.99
CA GLY A 209 16.43 12.33 1.76
C GLY A 209 17.53 11.74 0.90
N ASN A 210 17.18 11.23 -0.29
CA ASN A 210 18.14 10.58 -1.19
C ASN A 210 19.23 11.56 -1.67
N LEU A 211 18.89 12.83 -1.91
CA LEU A 211 19.89 13.87 -2.24
C LEU A 211 20.94 14.09 -1.14
N ASN A 212 20.68 13.66 0.09
CA ASN A 212 21.57 13.81 1.25
C ASN A 212 22.31 12.52 1.63
N THR A 213 22.18 11.46 0.84
CA THR A 213 22.87 10.18 1.08
C THR A 213 24.32 10.20 0.61
N LYS A 214 25.16 9.33 1.17
CA LYS A 214 26.56 9.18 0.72
C LYS A 214 26.60 8.60 -0.70
N GLU A 215 25.67 7.72 -1.00
CA GLU A 215 25.46 7.11 -2.30
C GLU A 215 25.19 8.18 -3.37
N PHE A 216 24.31 9.14 -3.07
CA PHE A 216 24.05 10.27 -3.96
C PHE A 216 25.25 11.21 -4.12
N ALA A 217 25.97 11.49 -3.03
CA ALA A 217 27.18 12.32 -3.10
C ALA A 217 28.25 11.70 -4.02
N GLU A 218 28.44 10.39 -3.96
CA GLU A 218 29.37 9.66 -4.83
C GLU A 218 28.86 9.63 -6.28
N LEU A 219 27.56 9.38 -6.53
CA LEU A 219 26.98 9.47 -7.86
C LEU A 219 27.23 10.83 -8.51
N ARG A 220 26.97 11.91 -7.78
CA ARG A 220 27.17 13.28 -8.26
C ARG A 220 28.64 13.54 -8.60
N LYS A 221 29.57 13.05 -7.78
CA LYS A 221 31.00 13.14 -8.05
C LYS A 221 31.40 12.37 -9.32
N LEU A 222 30.88 11.16 -9.50
CA LEU A 222 31.15 10.33 -10.68
C LEU A 222 30.63 10.97 -11.97
N PHE A 223 29.44 11.56 -11.95
CA PHE A 223 28.87 12.24 -13.12
C PHE A 223 29.47 13.62 -13.39
N ALA A 224 29.99 14.32 -12.37
CA ALA A 224 30.73 15.57 -12.52
C ALA A 224 32.15 15.37 -13.08
N SER A 225 32.66 14.14 -13.14
CA SER A 225 34.00 13.84 -13.65
C SER A 225 34.06 13.91 -15.18
N ASP A 226 35.11 14.56 -15.70
CA ASP A 226 35.42 14.56 -17.13
C ASP A 226 35.91 13.18 -17.62
N ASN A 227 36.32 12.29 -16.70
CA ASN A 227 36.80 10.95 -17.01
C ASN A 227 35.65 10.02 -17.45
N PRO A 228 35.70 9.45 -18.67
CA PRO A 228 34.66 8.55 -19.17
C PRO A 228 34.49 7.28 -18.33
N PHE A 229 35.54 6.79 -17.68
CA PHE A 229 35.45 5.60 -16.80
C PHE A 229 34.70 5.89 -15.50
N ASP A 230 34.81 7.11 -14.97
CA ASP A 230 34.06 7.50 -13.77
C ASP A 230 32.59 7.71 -14.11
N ARG A 231 32.28 8.30 -15.26
CA ARG A 231 30.89 8.36 -15.76
C ARG A 231 30.29 6.97 -15.97
N ALA A 232 31.06 6.02 -16.52
CA ALA A 232 30.61 4.64 -16.66
C ALA A 232 30.32 3.97 -15.31
N LYS A 233 31.16 4.20 -14.28
CA LYS A 233 30.89 3.76 -12.90
C LYS A 233 29.63 4.44 -12.35
N GLY A 234 29.43 5.73 -12.63
CA GLY A 234 28.23 6.48 -12.25
C GLY A 234 26.96 5.84 -12.81
N TYR A 235 26.93 5.50 -14.10
CA TYR A 235 25.79 4.82 -14.71
C TYR A 235 25.54 3.42 -14.14
N LYS A 236 26.59 2.67 -13.84
CA LYS A 236 26.45 1.37 -13.17
C LYS A 236 25.88 1.52 -11.76
N MET A 237 26.40 2.46 -10.98
CA MET A 237 25.92 2.73 -9.64
C MET A 237 24.46 3.23 -9.66
N TRP A 238 24.11 4.08 -10.62
CA TRP A 238 22.74 4.52 -10.85
C TRP A 238 21.82 3.32 -11.13
N TYR A 239 22.21 2.42 -12.03
CA TYR A 239 21.47 1.18 -12.28
C TYR A 239 21.24 0.37 -11.00
N ASP A 240 22.32 0.11 -10.24
CA ASP A 240 22.28 -0.66 -9.00
C ASP A 240 21.35 -0.03 -7.93
N LEU A 241 21.10 1.28 -8.03
CA LEU A 241 20.22 2.02 -7.12
C LEU A 241 18.76 2.10 -7.58
N VAL A 242 18.46 1.97 -8.88
CA VAL A 242 17.12 2.22 -9.45
C VAL A 242 16.47 1.03 -10.16
N HIS A 243 17.21 -0.05 -10.43
CA HIS A 243 16.63 -1.24 -11.06
C HIS A 243 15.54 -1.88 -10.19
N ASN A 244 14.70 -2.74 -10.76
CA ASN A 244 13.64 -3.42 -9.99
C ASN A 244 14.20 -4.05 -8.69
N ASN A 245 13.51 -3.82 -7.56
CA ASN A 245 13.89 -4.27 -6.22
C ASN A 245 15.17 -3.65 -5.63
N SER A 246 15.64 -2.52 -6.17
CA SER A 246 16.75 -1.75 -5.60
C SER A 246 16.27 -0.73 -4.55
N VAL A 247 17.22 -0.07 -3.89
CA VAL A 247 16.92 0.83 -2.77
C VAL A 247 16.16 2.11 -3.16
N TRP A 248 16.17 2.51 -4.44
CA TRP A 248 15.37 3.62 -4.95
C TRP A 248 14.22 3.16 -5.86
N ASP A 249 13.94 1.85 -5.94
CA ASP A 249 12.72 1.34 -6.54
C ASP A 249 11.56 1.39 -5.53
N HIS A 250 10.86 2.51 -5.54
CA HIS A 250 9.73 2.74 -4.63
C HIS A 250 8.46 2.01 -5.02
N LYS A 251 8.40 1.28 -6.16
CA LYS A 251 7.15 0.66 -6.61
C LYS A 251 6.64 -0.36 -5.60
N GLU A 252 7.50 -1.20 -5.05
CA GLU A 252 7.12 -2.12 -3.99
C GLU A 252 6.78 -1.39 -2.68
N GLU A 253 7.52 -0.34 -2.32
CA GLU A 253 7.27 0.42 -1.07
C GLU A 253 5.95 1.19 -1.12
N LEU A 254 5.59 1.73 -2.29
CA LEU A 254 4.30 2.37 -2.52
C LEU A 254 3.15 1.35 -2.52
N GLN A 255 3.33 0.20 -3.17
CA GLN A 255 2.33 -0.89 -3.11
C GLN A 255 2.11 -1.38 -1.68
N LYS A 256 3.19 -1.46 -0.90
CA LYS A 256 3.16 -1.72 0.52
C LYS A 256 2.39 -0.62 1.25
N MET A 257 2.80 0.65 1.18
CA MET A 257 2.11 1.75 1.87
C MET A 257 0.62 1.85 1.52
N LEU A 258 0.24 1.35 0.35
CA LEU A 258 -1.14 1.28 -0.12
C LEU A 258 -1.86 -0.04 0.20
N GLY A 259 -1.20 -1.07 0.72
CA GLY A 259 -1.83 -2.35 1.07
C GLY A 259 -2.43 -3.10 -0.12
N ILE A 260 -1.79 -3.01 -1.29
CA ILE A 260 -2.34 -3.50 -2.56
C ILE A 260 -2.21 -5.03 -2.70
N ASP A 261 -3.34 -5.72 -2.83
CA ASP A 261 -3.48 -7.15 -3.16
C ASP A 261 -4.11 -7.39 -4.56
N THR A 262 -4.72 -6.37 -5.19
CA THR A 262 -5.42 -6.49 -6.47
C THR A 262 -5.18 -5.29 -7.41
N LYS A 263 -5.42 -5.48 -8.72
CA LYS A 263 -5.22 -4.42 -9.74
C LYS A 263 -6.08 -3.17 -9.53
N SER A 264 -7.22 -3.28 -8.85
CA SER A 264 -8.10 -2.13 -8.54
C SER A 264 -7.57 -1.23 -7.42
N GLU A 265 -6.63 -1.72 -6.60
CA GLU A 265 -6.03 -0.96 -5.48
C GLU A 265 -4.77 -0.18 -5.91
N LEU A 266 -4.37 -0.32 -7.18
CA LEU A 266 -3.26 0.44 -7.78
C LEU A 266 -3.62 1.90 -8.12
N TYR A 267 -4.88 2.29 -7.92
CA TYR A 267 -5.40 3.62 -8.24
C TYR A 267 -5.82 4.38 -6.96
N GLN A 268 -5.25 5.55 -6.76
CA GLN A 268 -5.51 6.45 -5.63
C GLN A 268 -6.50 7.53 -6.06
N LYS A 269 -7.48 7.87 -5.22
CA LYS A 269 -8.36 9.01 -5.49
C LYS A 269 -7.56 10.32 -5.49
N ILE A 270 -7.78 11.15 -6.49
CA ILE A 270 -7.19 12.49 -6.56
C ILE A 270 -8.06 13.42 -5.70
N PRO A 271 -7.50 14.12 -4.69
CA PRO A 271 -8.28 14.99 -3.81
C PRO A 271 -9.08 16.04 -4.59
N GLY A 272 -10.38 16.15 -4.26
CA GLY A 272 -11.28 17.13 -4.87
C GLY A 272 -11.71 16.83 -6.31
N GLN A 273 -11.45 15.62 -6.83
CA GLN A 273 -11.82 15.23 -8.19
C GLN A 273 -12.51 13.85 -8.21
N ASN A 274 -13.46 13.65 -9.14
CA ASN A 274 -14.03 12.32 -9.39
C ASN A 274 -13.11 11.48 -10.31
N LYS A 275 -11.84 11.36 -9.91
CA LYS A 275 -10.76 10.77 -10.70
C LYS A 275 -9.81 9.99 -9.81
N GLN A 276 -9.07 9.07 -10.40
CA GLN A 276 -8.03 8.29 -9.74
C GLN A 276 -6.73 8.32 -10.53
N ALA A 277 -5.61 8.29 -9.82
CA ALA A 277 -4.25 8.23 -10.35
C ALA A 277 -3.58 6.90 -10.01
N PHE A 278 -2.92 6.28 -10.98
CA PHE A 278 -2.15 5.06 -10.77
C PHE A 278 -0.92 5.34 -9.89
N TYR A 279 -0.55 4.40 -9.02
CA TYR A 279 0.45 4.64 -7.97
C TYR A 279 1.89 4.83 -8.48
N ASP A 280 2.23 4.33 -9.67
CA ASP A 280 3.59 4.36 -10.20
C ASP A 280 4.08 5.76 -10.62
N ILE A 281 3.16 6.72 -10.75
CA ILE A 281 3.48 8.13 -11.04
C ILE A 281 4.50 8.71 -10.06
N TRP A 282 4.46 8.20 -8.83
CA TRP A 282 5.31 8.60 -7.72
C TRP A 282 6.76 8.14 -7.92
N SER A 283 6.97 6.86 -8.26
CA SER A 283 8.31 6.31 -8.52
C SER A 283 8.96 6.96 -9.74
N ASN A 284 8.20 7.21 -10.81
CA ASN A 284 8.71 7.87 -12.01
C ASN A 284 9.12 9.33 -11.74
N LEU A 285 8.33 10.05 -10.94
CA LEU A 285 8.65 11.42 -10.53
C LEU A 285 9.95 11.45 -9.70
N HIS A 286 10.11 10.52 -8.75
CA HIS A 286 11.35 10.39 -7.96
C HIS A 286 12.57 10.08 -8.84
N TYR A 287 12.43 9.13 -9.77
CA TYR A 287 13.48 8.75 -10.72
C TYR A 287 14.00 9.97 -11.49
N GLY A 288 13.09 10.78 -12.06
CA GLY A 288 13.45 12.00 -12.76
C GLY A 288 14.13 13.04 -11.87
N TYR A 289 13.61 13.27 -10.66
CA TYR A 289 14.11 14.29 -9.74
C TYR A 289 15.52 13.97 -9.21
N VAL A 290 15.73 12.74 -8.71
CA VAL A 290 17.03 12.32 -8.17
C VAL A 290 18.06 12.13 -9.29
N GLY A 291 17.65 11.64 -10.46
CA GLY A 291 18.52 11.49 -11.62
C GLY A 291 19.06 12.82 -12.13
N ALA A 292 18.17 13.82 -12.27
CA ALA A 292 18.57 15.18 -12.60
C ALA A 292 19.50 15.76 -11.52
N GLY A 293 19.25 15.44 -10.26
CA GLY A 293 20.11 15.85 -9.15
C GLY A 293 21.52 15.27 -9.15
N ALA A 294 21.65 14.03 -9.60
CA ALA A 294 22.94 13.36 -9.78
C ALA A 294 23.73 13.91 -10.97
N GLY A 295 23.10 14.70 -11.85
CA GLY A 295 23.72 15.27 -13.05
C GLY A 295 23.53 14.44 -14.31
N ILE A 296 22.58 13.50 -14.32
CA ILE A 296 22.26 12.70 -15.51
C ILE A 296 21.50 13.58 -16.52
N PRO A 297 21.90 13.59 -17.80
CA PRO A 297 21.21 14.36 -18.84
C PRO A 297 19.73 13.98 -19.00
N PRO A 298 18.81 14.94 -19.23
CA PRO A 298 17.38 14.67 -19.38
C PRO A 298 17.05 13.64 -20.47
N ASP A 299 17.74 13.70 -21.61
CA ASP A 299 17.54 12.75 -22.71
C ASP A 299 17.84 11.31 -22.27
N ARG A 300 18.81 11.10 -21.38
CA ARG A 300 19.15 9.78 -20.84
C ARG A 300 18.14 9.28 -19.81
N LEU A 301 17.56 10.17 -19.01
CA LEU A 301 16.54 9.83 -18.03
C LEU A 301 15.21 9.50 -18.72
N GLU A 302 14.80 10.33 -19.68
CA GLU A 302 13.57 10.11 -20.46
C GLU A 302 13.66 8.88 -21.36
N GLN A 303 14.86 8.54 -21.86
CA GLN A 303 15.05 7.35 -22.69
C GLN A 303 14.96 6.04 -21.92
N GLY A 304 15.12 6.05 -20.58
CA GLY A 304 14.99 5.04 -19.49
C GLY A 304 15.10 3.52 -19.74
N ALA A 305 15.19 3.09 -20.99
CA ALA A 305 14.91 1.78 -21.55
C ALA A 305 15.55 1.57 -22.96
N THR A 306 16.34 2.53 -23.47
CA THR A 306 17.04 2.40 -24.78
C THR A 306 18.53 2.81 -24.73
N LEU A 307 19.16 2.73 -23.56
CA LEU A 307 20.62 2.86 -23.41
C LEU A 307 21.39 1.60 -23.88
N ASP A 308 20.90 0.95 -24.94
CA ASP A 308 21.29 -0.40 -25.39
C ASP A 308 22.66 -0.47 -26.10
N LYS A 309 23.36 0.64 -26.40
CA LYS A 309 24.49 0.53 -27.37
C LYS A 309 25.82 1.19 -27.03
N GLN A 310 25.98 1.83 -25.87
CA GLN A 310 27.21 2.59 -25.59
C GLN A 310 27.81 2.39 -24.19
N ILE A 311 27.18 1.62 -23.29
CA ILE A 311 27.68 1.38 -21.92
C ILE A 311 27.63 -0.11 -21.59
N PRO A 312 28.78 -0.78 -21.38
CA PRO A 312 28.82 -2.19 -21.01
C PRO A 312 28.02 -2.45 -19.71
N GLY A 313 26.99 -3.31 -19.77
CA GLY A 313 26.13 -3.65 -18.65
C GLY A 313 24.78 -2.91 -18.57
N ALA A 314 24.50 -1.97 -19.49
CA ALA A 314 23.21 -1.27 -19.62
C ALA A 314 22.18 -2.01 -20.51
N GLU A 315 22.50 -3.23 -20.97
CA GLU A 315 21.68 -4.06 -21.88
C GLU A 315 20.34 -4.54 -21.26
N LYS A 316 20.05 -4.18 -20.00
CA LYS A 316 18.91 -4.71 -19.21
C LYS A 316 17.87 -3.66 -18.81
N PHE A 317 18.02 -2.41 -19.24
CA PHE A 317 16.97 -1.41 -19.07
C PHE A 317 15.93 -1.65 -20.16
N VAL A 318 14.90 -2.48 -19.93
CA VAL A 318 13.80 -2.66 -20.88
C VAL A 318 12.45 -2.55 -20.18
N GLY A 319 11.66 -1.57 -20.63
CA GLY A 319 10.22 -1.46 -20.45
C GLY A 319 9.69 -0.51 -21.52
N LYS A 320 8.54 -0.83 -22.15
CA LYS A 320 7.88 0.13 -23.06
C LYS A 320 7.35 1.29 -22.20
N SER A 321 7.87 2.49 -22.38
CA SER A 321 7.35 3.71 -21.75
C SER A 321 6.03 4.08 -22.42
N ASP A 322 5.01 4.42 -21.62
CA ASP A 322 3.80 5.07 -22.13
C ASP A 322 3.82 6.58 -21.87
N VAL A 323 2.78 7.29 -22.34
CA VAL A 323 2.69 8.75 -22.25
C VAL A 323 2.69 9.25 -20.79
N GLY A 324 2.14 8.47 -19.84
CA GLY A 324 2.14 8.86 -18.44
C GLY A 324 3.50 8.67 -17.77
N ASP A 325 4.23 7.63 -18.15
CA ASP A 325 5.62 7.44 -17.71
C ASP A 325 6.52 8.60 -18.16
N GLU A 326 6.39 9.02 -19.42
CA GLU A 326 7.14 10.16 -19.97
C GLU A 326 6.82 11.46 -19.21
N ILE A 327 5.53 11.75 -18.97
CA ILE A 327 5.11 12.97 -18.27
C ILE A 327 5.65 12.99 -16.84
N THR A 328 5.59 11.86 -16.14
CA THR A 328 5.96 11.76 -14.73
C THR A 328 7.48 11.84 -14.52
N VAL A 329 8.27 11.15 -15.34
CA VAL A 329 9.75 11.28 -15.33
C VAL A 329 10.16 12.71 -15.67
N ARG A 330 9.60 13.29 -16.75
CA ARG A 330 9.90 14.66 -17.15
C ARG A 330 9.56 15.65 -16.05
N LYS A 331 8.41 15.50 -15.39
CA LYS A 331 8.04 16.36 -14.25
C LYS A 331 9.07 16.29 -13.13
N GLY A 332 9.61 15.11 -12.81
CA GLY A 332 10.70 14.95 -11.85
C GLY A 332 11.94 15.77 -12.23
N ILE A 333 12.37 15.69 -13.50
CA ILE A 333 13.51 16.45 -14.03
C ILE A 333 13.27 17.95 -13.90
N GLU A 334 12.10 18.42 -14.34
CA GLU A 334 11.70 19.84 -14.26
C GLU A 334 11.69 20.35 -12.81
N LEU A 335 11.21 19.54 -11.86
CA LEU A 335 11.18 19.90 -10.44
C LEU A 335 12.60 20.16 -9.92
N TYR A 336 13.56 19.30 -10.24
CA TYR A 336 14.94 19.49 -9.80
C TYR A 336 15.59 20.67 -10.53
N GLN A 337 15.39 20.84 -11.83
CA GLN A 337 15.95 21.98 -12.57
C GLN A 337 15.41 23.32 -12.05
N LYS A 338 14.13 23.37 -11.69
CA LYS A 338 13.46 24.59 -11.24
C LYS A 338 13.76 24.95 -9.79
N TYR A 339 13.76 23.96 -8.90
CA TYR A 339 13.84 24.20 -7.45
C TYR A 339 15.07 23.61 -6.78
N GLY A 340 15.77 22.69 -7.45
CA GLY A 340 16.92 21.98 -6.93
C GLY A 340 16.65 21.31 -5.59
N PRO A 341 17.68 21.16 -4.73
CA PRO A 341 17.53 20.59 -3.39
C PRO A 341 16.71 21.48 -2.45
N ASN A 342 16.30 22.69 -2.84
CA ASN A 342 15.56 23.64 -2.00
C ASN A 342 14.04 23.61 -2.20
N MET A 343 13.53 22.69 -3.03
CA MET A 343 12.09 22.51 -3.24
C MET A 343 11.34 22.39 -1.92
N THR A 344 10.28 23.18 -1.76
CA THR A 344 9.36 23.11 -0.62
C THR A 344 8.24 22.12 -0.88
N GLN A 345 7.63 21.61 0.20
CA GLN A 345 6.50 20.68 0.10
C GLN A 345 5.30 21.32 -0.63
N GLN A 346 5.04 22.61 -0.39
CA GLN A 346 3.95 23.33 -1.06
C GLN A 346 4.20 23.50 -2.57
N GLN A 347 5.45 23.76 -2.97
CA GLN A 347 5.83 23.81 -4.39
C GLN A 347 5.65 22.43 -5.05
N PHE A 348 6.09 21.37 -4.37
CA PHE A 348 5.92 20.00 -4.84
C PHE A 348 4.44 19.65 -5.04
N GLN A 349 3.59 19.93 -4.05
CA GLN A 349 2.14 19.71 -4.12
C GLN A 349 1.51 20.45 -5.30
N SER A 350 1.87 21.71 -5.51
CA SER A 350 1.36 22.53 -6.63
C SER A 350 1.73 21.94 -7.99
N GLU A 351 2.98 21.49 -8.15
CA GLU A 351 3.46 20.95 -9.43
C GLU A 351 2.91 19.54 -9.72
N VAL A 352 2.70 18.70 -8.69
CA VAL A 352 1.99 17.43 -8.83
C VAL A 352 0.56 17.65 -9.35
N ASN A 353 -0.16 18.65 -8.83
CA ASN A 353 -1.51 18.95 -9.32
C ASN A 353 -1.51 19.36 -10.80
N LYS A 354 -0.54 20.17 -11.24
CA LYS A 354 -0.38 20.54 -12.65
C LYS A 354 -0.04 19.34 -13.52
N MET A 355 0.82 18.46 -13.03
CA MET A 355 1.18 17.21 -13.71
C MET A 355 -0.05 16.33 -13.95
N LEU A 356 -0.89 16.13 -12.92
CA LEU A 356 -2.12 15.33 -13.04
C LEU A 356 -3.09 15.91 -14.08
N GLN A 357 -3.22 17.24 -14.14
CA GLN A 357 -4.04 17.93 -15.17
C GLN A 357 -3.48 17.72 -16.58
N ASP A 358 -2.16 17.74 -16.75
CA ASP A 358 -1.52 17.48 -18.05
C ASP A 358 -1.69 16.02 -18.48
N MET A 359 -1.50 15.08 -17.55
CA MET A 359 -1.76 13.65 -17.77
C MET A 359 -3.19 13.40 -18.22
N GLU A 360 -4.17 14.03 -17.57
CA GLU A 360 -5.57 13.94 -17.98
C GLU A 360 -5.80 14.49 -19.38
N ARG A 361 -5.30 15.71 -19.66
CA ARG A 361 -5.45 16.37 -20.96
C ARG A 361 -4.87 15.52 -22.10
N ARG A 362 -3.77 14.82 -21.83
CA ARG A 362 -3.06 13.97 -22.80
C ARG A 362 -3.59 12.53 -22.84
N GLY A 363 -4.63 12.20 -22.07
CA GLY A 363 -5.26 10.88 -22.06
C GLY A 363 -4.35 9.77 -21.52
N ALA A 364 -3.49 10.09 -20.54
CA ALA A 364 -2.58 9.11 -19.95
C ALA A 364 -3.36 7.98 -19.26
N PRO A 365 -3.01 6.69 -19.50
CA PRO A 365 -3.75 5.53 -18.96
C PRO A 365 -3.70 5.42 -17.42
N GLN A 366 -2.80 6.15 -16.78
CA GLN A 366 -2.65 6.28 -15.34
C GLN A 366 -3.77 7.12 -14.70
N ILE A 367 -4.54 7.89 -15.48
CA ILE A 367 -5.70 8.66 -14.98
C ILE A 367 -7.00 7.98 -15.38
N LYS A 368 -7.87 7.70 -14.42
CA LYS A 368 -9.18 7.06 -14.64
C LYS A 368 -10.33 7.80 -13.96
N PRO A 369 -11.57 7.67 -14.47
CA PRO A 369 -12.78 8.06 -13.73
C PRO A 369 -12.89 7.32 -12.38
N GLY A 370 -13.40 8.01 -11.35
CA GLY A 370 -13.48 7.53 -9.96
C GLY A 370 -14.61 6.56 -9.61
#